data_AF-A0AAU6YSQ6-F1
#
_entry.id   AF-A0AAU6YSQ6-F1
#
_cell.length_a   1.000
_cell.length_b   1.000
_cell.length_c   1.000
_cell.angle_alpha   90.00
_cell.angle_beta   90.00
_cell.angle_gamma   90.00
#
_symmetry.space_group_name_H-M   'P 1'
#
loop_
_entity.id
_entity.type
_entity.pdbx_description
1 polymer ?
#
loop_
_entity_poly.entity_id
_entity_poly.type
_entity_poly.pdbx_seq_one_letter_code
_entity_poly.pdbx_strand_id
1 'polypeptide(L)'
;MTAFSLDGTTYEYLRGDSAHSPETTHSWEYGHYPKVIAALPLVTGTADVYAEEQRWNSTQIIVGWDDDDLRPHRAWIPSANVRPVIDSEWDIEQYRRCPEKFRAMQWGLRLPGFLLVA
;
A
#
# COMPACT_ATOMS: atom_id res chain seq x y z
N MET A 1 9.01 -12.79 11.37
CA MET A 1 8.26 -11.55 11.67
C MET A 1 8.98 -10.40 11.01
N THR A 2 8.23 -9.41 10.53
CA THR A 2 8.79 -8.23 9.88
C THR A 2 8.11 -7.02 10.48
N ALA A 3 8.86 -5.95 10.67
CA ALA A 3 8.37 -4.69 11.19
C ALA A 3 8.43 -3.62 10.11
N PHE A 4 7.50 -2.67 10.15
CA PHE A 4 7.50 -1.48 9.32
C PHE A 4 7.09 -0.28 10.17
N SER A 5 7.51 0.91 9.78
CA SER A 5 7.09 2.16 10.42
C SER A 5 6.04 2.87 9.56
N LEU A 6 4.99 3.36 10.21
CA LEU A 6 3.97 4.18 9.59
C LEU A 6 3.60 5.33 10.53
N ASP A 7 3.71 6.56 10.03
CA ASP A 7 3.46 7.79 10.78
C ASP A 7 4.25 7.85 12.11
N GLY A 8 5.51 7.38 12.08
CA GLY A 8 6.40 7.32 13.23
C GLY A 8 6.11 6.19 14.23
N THR A 9 5.11 5.34 13.96
CA THR A 9 4.77 4.18 14.78
C THR A 9 5.29 2.90 14.14
N THR A 10 6.02 2.09 14.89
CA THR A 10 6.49 0.79 14.41
C THR A 10 5.46 -0.30 14.68
N TYR A 11 5.11 -1.04 13.63
CA TYR A 11 4.17 -2.15 13.65
C TYR A 11 4.85 -3.45 13.28
N GLU A 12 4.51 -4.53 13.98
CA GLU A 12 4.90 -5.89 13.62
C GLU A 12 3.76 -6.58 12.86
N TYR A 13 4.04 -7.02 11.64
CA TYR A 13 3.02 -7.64 10.79
C TYR A 13 3.26 -9.12 10.54
N LEU A 14 2.15 -9.81 10.34
CA LEU A 14 2.16 -11.20 9.93
C LEU A 14 2.42 -11.25 8.42
N ARG A 15 3.67 -11.52 8.06
CA ARG A 15 4.03 -11.81 6.68
C ARG A 15 3.45 -13.16 6.30
N GLY A 16 2.25 -13.16 5.71
CA GLY A 16 1.66 -14.36 5.15
C GLY A 16 2.53 -14.91 4.02
N ASP A 17 2.69 -16.22 3.97
CA ASP A 17 3.10 -16.94 2.77
C ASP A 17 1.87 -17.21 1.91
N SER A 18 2.01 -17.27 0.59
CA SER A 18 0.92 -17.76 -0.25
C SER A 18 0.70 -19.22 0.06
N ALA A 19 -0.50 -19.57 0.51
CA ALA A 19 -0.90 -20.98 0.62
C ALA A 19 -1.04 -21.67 -0.75
N HIS A 20 -0.93 -20.90 -1.83
CA HIS A 20 -1.23 -21.30 -3.20
C HIS A 20 0.03 -21.45 -4.04
N SER A 21 -0.05 -22.36 -5.02
CA SER A 21 1.04 -22.60 -5.96
C SER A 21 1.28 -21.40 -6.89
N PRO A 22 2.48 -21.28 -7.48
CA PRO A 22 2.75 -20.28 -8.52
C PRO A 22 1.81 -20.41 -9.73
N GLU A 23 1.34 -21.62 -10.06
CA GLU A 23 0.48 -21.89 -11.23
C GLU A 23 -0.91 -21.26 -11.10
N THR A 24 -1.36 -21.04 -9.87
CA THR A 24 -2.65 -20.42 -9.53
C THR A 24 -2.49 -18.96 -9.10
N THR A 25 -1.29 -18.40 -9.27
CA THR A 25 -0.98 -17.02 -8.90
C THR A 25 -0.87 -16.17 -10.15
N HIS A 26 -1.70 -15.15 -10.24
CA HIS A 26 -1.71 -14.18 -11.32
C HIS A 26 -0.93 -12.93 -10.91
N SER A 27 -0.37 -12.22 -11.89
CA SER A 27 0.40 -10.99 -11.67
C SER A 27 -0.11 -9.90 -12.59
N TRP A 28 -0.06 -8.67 -12.12
CA TRP A 28 -0.35 -7.51 -12.95
C TRP A 28 0.84 -7.26 -13.86
N GLU A 29 0.60 -6.46 -14.90
CA GLU A 29 1.69 -5.95 -15.72
C GLU A 29 2.62 -5.10 -14.85
N TYR A 30 3.93 -5.28 -15.05
CA TYR A 30 4.93 -4.60 -14.25
C TYR A 30 4.81 -3.08 -14.40
N GLY A 31 4.67 -2.35 -13.28
CA GLY A 31 4.48 -0.91 -13.28
C GLY A 31 3.02 -0.45 -13.45
N HIS A 32 2.09 -1.38 -13.64
CA HIS A 32 0.65 -1.12 -13.74
C HIS A 32 -0.10 -1.81 -12.60
N TYR A 33 0.32 -1.56 -11.37
CA TYR A 33 -0.26 -2.14 -10.17
C TYR A 33 -1.48 -1.34 -9.71
N PRO A 34 -2.62 -2.00 -9.43
CA PRO A 34 -3.77 -1.33 -8.81
C PRO A 34 -3.41 -0.76 -7.44
N LYS A 35 -3.85 0.47 -7.20
CA LYS A 35 -3.72 1.15 -5.91
C LYS A 35 -4.84 0.71 -4.98
N VAL A 36 -4.48 0.34 -3.75
CA VAL A 36 -5.41 -0.22 -2.77
C VAL A 36 -5.13 0.30 -1.36
N ILE A 37 -6.12 0.18 -0.50
CA ILE A 37 -5.93 0.19 0.95
C ILE A 37 -6.07 -1.25 1.41
N ALA A 38 -5.09 -1.68 2.19
CA ALA A 38 -4.97 -3.02 2.71
C ALA A 38 -5.02 -3.01 4.23
N ALA A 39 -6.02 -3.69 4.80
CA ALA A 39 -6.08 -3.95 6.24
C ALA A 39 -5.10 -5.07 6.59
N LEU A 40 -3.89 -4.68 6.96
CA LEU A 40 -2.77 -5.58 7.25
C LEU A 40 -2.94 -6.23 8.62
N PRO A 41 -2.96 -7.58 8.70
CA PRO A 41 -2.95 -8.28 9.98
C PRO A 41 -1.63 -8.06 10.73
N LEU A 42 -1.72 -7.54 11.94
CA LEU A 42 -0.60 -7.33 12.84
C LEU A 42 -0.54 -8.42 13.90
N VAL A 43 0.58 -8.50 14.61
CA VAL A 43 0.69 -9.35 15.81
C VAL A 43 -0.37 -8.95 16.85
N THR A 44 -0.65 -7.65 16.97
CA THR A 44 -1.64 -7.08 17.89
C THR A 44 -2.67 -6.23 17.16
N GLY A 45 -3.50 -6.84 16.33
CA GLY A 45 -4.64 -6.19 15.68
C GLY A 45 -4.47 -6.03 14.16
N THR A 46 -4.84 -4.87 13.64
CA THR A 46 -4.79 -4.56 12.20
C THR A 46 -4.37 -3.11 11.98
N ALA A 47 -3.66 -2.84 10.88
CA ALA A 47 -3.37 -1.49 10.43
C ALA A 47 -3.69 -1.34 8.95
N ASP A 48 -4.26 -0.20 8.56
CA ASP A 48 -4.49 0.12 7.16
C ASP A 48 -3.20 0.67 6.55
N VAL A 49 -2.81 0.11 5.40
CA VAL A 49 -1.70 0.61 4.60
C VAL A 49 -2.18 0.94 3.20
N TYR A 50 -1.75 2.08 2.68
CA TYR A 50 -1.86 2.37 1.25
C TYR A 50 -0.78 1.58 0.52
N ALA A 51 -1.21 0.74 -0.41
CA ALA A 51 -0.37 -0.26 -1.04
C ALA A 51 -0.72 -0.42 -2.52
N GLU A 52 0.15 -1.13 -3.22
CA GLU A 52 -0.05 -1.60 -4.57
C GLU A 52 -0.33 -3.10 -4.57
N GLU A 53 -1.33 -3.53 -5.32
CA GLU A 53 -1.58 -4.94 -5.58
C GLU A 53 -0.58 -5.45 -6.63
N GLN A 54 0.28 -6.41 -6.27
CA GLN A 54 1.28 -6.93 -7.21
C GLN A 54 0.85 -8.26 -7.85
N ARG A 55 0.26 -9.16 -7.06
CA ARG A 55 -0.19 -10.50 -7.48
C ARG A 55 -1.44 -10.92 -6.71
N TRP A 56 -2.20 -11.84 -7.27
CA TRP A 56 -3.41 -12.36 -6.63
C TRP A 56 -3.62 -13.84 -6.95
N ASN A 57 -4.39 -14.47 -6.08
CA ASN A 57 -5.04 -15.76 -6.33
C ASN A 57 -6.52 -15.63 -5.88
N SER A 58 -7.25 -16.73 -5.84
CA SER A 58 -8.69 -16.72 -5.53
C SER A 58 -9.04 -16.23 -4.12
N THR A 59 -8.11 -16.27 -3.16
CA THR A 59 -8.38 -15.96 -1.75
C THR A 59 -7.44 -14.93 -1.13
N GLN A 60 -6.27 -14.69 -1.74
CA GLN A 60 -5.24 -13.82 -1.21
C GLN A 60 -4.68 -12.91 -2.30
N ILE A 61 -4.18 -11.75 -1.84
CA ILE A 61 -3.51 -10.75 -2.64
C ILE A 61 -2.15 -10.47 -2.00
N ILE A 62 -1.09 -10.37 -2.80
CA ILE A 62 0.17 -9.79 -2.32
C ILE A 62 0.15 -8.29 -2.56
N VAL A 63 0.23 -7.56 -1.46
CA VAL A 63 0.30 -6.10 -1.45
C VAL A 63 1.72 -5.66 -1.13
N GLY A 64 2.17 -4.59 -1.79
CA GLY A 64 3.45 -3.95 -1.53
C GLY A 64 3.29 -2.49 -1.12
N TRP A 65 4.06 -2.04 -0.14
CA TRP A 65 4.02 -0.67 0.36
C TRP A 65 5.41 -0.25 0.84
N ASP A 66 5.63 1.05 0.95
CA ASP A 66 6.82 1.62 1.57
C ASP A 66 6.52 2.10 2.99
N ASP A 67 7.47 1.89 3.89
CA ASP A 67 7.44 2.45 5.25
C ASP A 67 7.91 3.92 5.26
N ASP A 68 7.92 4.54 6.44
CA ASP A 68 8.35 5.94 6.61
C ASP A 68 9.80 6.21 6.12
N ASP A 69 10.65 5.18 6.08
CA ASP A 69 12.04 5.24 5.62
C ASP A 69 12.18 4.90 4.12
N LEU A 70 11.07 4.80 3.39
CA LEU A 70 11.01 4.34 1.99
C LEU A 70 11.54 2.91 1.80
N ARG A 71 11.43 2.06 2.83
CA ARG A 71 11.81 0.65 2.73
C ARG A 71 10.63 -0.13 2.16
N PRO A 72 10.87 -0.94 1.12
CA PRO A 72 9.79 -1.72 0.51
C PRO A 72 9.42 -2.92 1.37
N HIS A 73 8.12 -3.07 1.61
CA HIS A 73 7.49 -4.18 2.30
C HIS A 73 6.50 -4.90 1.37
N ARG A 74 6.25 -6.17 1.70
CA ARG A 74 5.23 -6.97 1.02
C ARG A 74 4.64 -8.04 1.93
N ALA A 75 3.37 -8.34 1.74
CA ALA A 75 2.67 -9.39 2.47
C ALA A 75 1.55 -10.00 1.63
N TRP A 76 1.35 -11.31 1.74
CA TRP A 76 0.10 -11.94 1.34
C TRP A 76 -0.97 -11.69 2.41
N ILE A 77 -2.11 -11.17 2.00
CA ILE A 77 -3.27 -10.93 2.87
C ILE A 77 -4.55 -11.47 2.22
N PRO A 78 -5.61 -11.75 2.98
CA PRO A 78 -6.91 -12.11 2.41
C PRO A 78 -7.41 -11.04 1.45
N SER A 79 -7.97 -11.44 0.31
CA SER A 79 -8.53 -10.48 -0.66
C SER A 79 -9.65 -9.62 -0.06
N ALA A 80 -10.39 -10.15 0.91
CA ALA A 80 -11.41 -9.42 1.66
C ALA A 80 -10.86 -8.25 2.50
N ASN A 81 -9.55 -8.21 2.76
CA ASN A 81 -8.89 -7.12 3.48
C ASN A 81 -8.43 -6.00 2.56
N VAL A 82 -8.69 -6.10 1.26
CA VAL A 82 -8.24 -5.14 0.25
C VAL A 82 -9.45 -4.41 -0.32
N ARG A 83 -9.35 -3.08 -0.38
CA ARG A 83 -10.29 -2.26 -1.15
C ARG A 83 -9.56 -1.43 -2.20
N PRO A 84 -10.16 -1.21 -3.39
CA PRO A 84 -9.61 -0.28 -4.35
C PRO A 84 -9.60 1.15 -3.77
N VAL A 85 -8.62 1.92 -4.23
CA VAL A 85 -8.44 3.33 -3.89
C VAL A 85 -8.61 4.14 -5.16
N ILE A 86 -9.36 5.25 -5.09
CA ILE A 86 -9.45 6.18 -6.21
C ILE A 86 -8.20 7.07 -6.25
N ASP A 87 -7.86 7.60 -7.44
CA ASP A 87 -6.63 8.39 -7.61
C ASP A 87 -6.53 9.57 -6.64
N SER A 88 -7.64 10.23 -6.30
CA SER A 88 -7.63 11.34 -5.35
C SER A 88 -7.30 10.92 -3.91
N GLU A 89 -7.82 9.78 -3.44
CA GLU A 89 -7.48 9.22 -2.12
C GLU A 89 -5.98 8.88 -2.05
N TRP A 90 -5.45 8.29 -3.12
CA TRP A 90 -4.03 7.98 -3.24
C TRP A 90 -3.17 9.25 -3.22
N ASP A 91 -3.55 10.27 -4.00
CA ASP A 91 -2.82 11.53 -4.07
C ASP A 91 -2.81 12.27 -2.72
N ILE A 92 -3.92 12.22 -1.96
CA ILE A 92 -3.98 12.75 -0.58
C ILE A 92 -2.93 12.09 0.30
N GLU A 93 -2.90 10.76 0.26
CA GLU A 93 -1.98 10.01 1.11
C GLU A 93 -0.51 10.28 0.74
N GLN A 94 -0.20 10.21 -0.55
CA GLN A 94 1.16 10.47 -1.04
C GLN A 94 1.62 11.90 -0.71
N TYR A 95 0.71 12.89 -0.77
CA TYR A 95 1.00 14.24 -0.34
C TYR A 95 1.29 14.34 1.17
N ARG A 96 0.53 13.62 2.01
CA ARG A 96 0.73 13.59 3.47
C ARG A 96 2.09 12.99 3.84
N ARG A 97 2.44 11.85 3.25
CA ARG A 97 3.71 11.15 3.48
C ARG A 97 4.92 11.88 2.93
N CYS A 98 4.74 12.68 1.88
CA CYS A 98 5.82 13.47 1.31
C CYS A 98 6.39 14.45 2.37
N PRO A 99 7.70 14.40 2.70
CA PRO A 99 8.31 15.34 3.62
C PRO A 99 8.12 16.78 3.13
N GLU A 100 7.81 17.70 4.04
CA GLU A 100 7.39 19.07 3.69
C GLU A 100 8.35 19.77 2.71
N LYS A 101 9.66 19.63 2.94
CA LYS A 101 10.72 20.19 2.09
C LYS A 101 10.71 19.68 0.64
N PHE A 102 10.11 18.53 0.39
CA PHE A 102 10.00 17.92 -0.95
C PHE A 102 8.63 18.12 -1.59
N ARG A 103 7.60 18.52 -0.82
CA ARG A 103 6.23 18.69 -1.33
C ARG A 103 6.16 19.64 -2.52
N ALA A 104 6.86 20.78 -2.45
CA ALA A 104 6.88 21.76 -3.53
C ALA A 104 7.52 21.22 -4.83
N MET A 105 8.52 20.33 -4.73
CA MET A 105 9.15 19.72 -5.91
C MET A 105 8.30 18.61 -6.51
N GLN A 106 7.68 17.79 -5.65
CA GLN A 106 6.91 16.62 -6.08
C GLN A 106 5.48 16.96 -6.53
N TRP A 107 4.91 18.05 -6.00
CA TRP A 107 3.50 18.45 -6.23
C TRP A 107 3.34 19.88 -6.80
N GLY A 108 4.43 20.63 -7.02
CA GLY A 108 4.40 22.08 -7.26
C GLY A 108 3.49 22.62 -8.39
N LEU A 109 3.22 21.83 -9.44
CA LEU A 109 2.28 22.18 -10.52
C LEU A 109 1.04 21.27 -10.55
N ARG A 110 1.05 20.20 -9.77
CA ARG A 110 0.02 19.17 -9.72
C ARG A 110 -0.53 19.23 -8.31
N LEU A 111 -1.44 20.18 -8.07
CA LEU A 111 -2.27 20.12 -6.88
C LEU A 111 -2.90 18.72 -6.88
N PRO A 112 -2.74 17.93 -5.81
CA PRO A 112 -3.37 16.63 -5.78
C PRO A 112 -4.87 16.82 -6.03
N GLY A 113 -5.48 15.94 -6.85
CA GLY A 113 -6.74 16.24 -7.57
C GLY A 113 -7.93 16.70 -6.73
N PHE A 114 -7.86 16.61 -5.41
CA PHE A 114 -8.84 17.11 -4.44
C PHE A 114 -8.75 18.61 -4.12
N LEU A 115 -7.66 19.31 -4.45
CA LEU A 115 -7.50 20.76 -4.24
C LEU A 115 -7.96 21.61 -5.43
N LEU A 116 -8.46 20.98 -6.50
CA LEU A 116 -9.00 21.67 -7.69
C LEU A 116 -10.53 21.88 -7.64
N VAL A 117 -11.19 21.53 -6.54
CA VAL A 117 -12.61 21.88 -6.34
C VAL A 117 -12.66 23.26 -5.69
N ALA A 118 -12.83 24.29 -6.53
CA ALA A 118 -13.24 25.64 -6.15
C ALA A 118 -14.58 25.96 -6.81
#